data_AF-A0A5Q4F7W3-F1
#
_entry.id   AF-A0A5Q4F7W3-F1
#
_cell.length_a   1.000
_cell.length_b   1.000
_cell.length_c   1.000
_cell.angle_alpha   90.00
_cell.angle_beta   90.00
_cell.angle_gamma   90.00
#
_symmetry.space_group_name_H-M   'P 1'
#
loop_
_entity.id
_entity.type
_entity.pdbx_description
1 polymer ?
#
loop_
_entity_poly.entity_id
_entity_poly.type
_entity_poly.pdbx_seq_one_letter_code
_entity_poly.pdbx_strand_id
1 'polypeptide(L)' 'MTKKEEKERFEFEHALERLSEVLKELESDEVPLDKAIALYEEGMNLSKMCSKKLEEAELRIEQVTRKEKQ' A
#
# COMPACT_ATOMS: atom_id res chain seq x y z
N MET A 1 2.80 -16.63 -14.53
CA MET A 1 2.19 -15.56 -13.71
C MET A 1 0.72 -15.52 -14.06
N THR A 2 -0.16 -15.57 -13.06
CA THR A 2 -1.61 -15.60 -13.31
C THR A 2 -2.16 -14.17 -13.43
N LYS A 3 -3.21 -13.95 -14.25
CA LYS A 3 -3.88 -12.63 -14.38
C LYS A 3 -4.26 -11.98 -13.05
N LYS A 4 -4.46 -12.78 -12.00
CA LYS A 4 -4.76 -12.32 -10.64
C LYS A 4 -3.57 -11.63 -9.97
N GLU A 5 -2.36 -12.19 -10.12
CA GLU A 5 -1.14 -11.65 -9.50
C GLU A 5 -0.70 -10.34 -10.16
N GLU A 6 -0.94 -10.17 -11.47
CA GLU A 6 -0.69 -8.91 -12.17
C GLU A 6 -1.63 -7.79 -11.70
N LYS A 7 -2.92 -8.10 -11.53
CA LYS A 7 -3.90 -7.15 -11.00
C LYS A 7 -3.54 -6.70 -9.58
N GLU A 8 -3.21 -7.65 -8.71
CA GLU A 8 -2.84 -7.34 -7.32
C GLU A 8 -1.55 -6.51 -7.23
N ARG A 9 -0.58 -6.74 -8.12
CA ARG A 9 0.63 -5.91 -8.22
C ARG A 9 0.28 -4.49 -8.65
N PHE A 10 -0.53 -4.35 -9.69
CA PHE A 10 -0.97 -3.05 -10.19
C PHE A 10 -1.73 -2.26 -9.11
N GLU A 11 -2.62 -2.91 -8.36
CA GLU A 11 -3.33 -2.28 -7.23
C GLU A 11 -2.38 -1.83 -6.11
N PHE A 12 -1.32 -2.60 -5.82
CA PHE A 12 -0.31 -2.21 -4.83
C PHE A 12 0.52 -1.01 -5.29
N GLU A 13 1.04 -1.03 -6.51
CA GLU A 13 1.85 0.06 -7.07
C GLU A 13 1.04 1.37 -7.11
N HIS A 14 -0.22 1.29 -7.54
CA HIS A 14 -1.12 2.44 -7.56
C HIS A 14 -1.45 2.95 -6.15
N ALA A 15 -1.66 2.05 -5.18
CA ALA A 15 -1.91 2.46 -3.80
C ALA A 15 -0.70 3.18 -3.18
N LEU A 16 0.51 2.72 -3.50
CA LEU A 16 1.75 3.33 -3.02
C LEU A 16 2.01 4.71 -3.67
N GLU A 17 1.75 4.81 -4.97
CA GLU A 17 1.82 6.10 -5.69
C GLU A 17 0.83 7.10 -5.09
N ARG A 18 -0.44 6.70 -4.93
CA ARG A 18 -1.46 7.56 -4.34
C ARG A 18 -1.13 7.97 -2.91
N LEU A 19 -0.58 7.07 -2.09
CA LEU A 19 -0.15 7.41 -0.72
C LEU A 19 0.94 8.49 -0.75
N SER A 20 1.87 8.42 -1.70
CA SER A 20 2.93 9.41 -1.87
C SER A 20 2.37 10.77 -2.31
N GLU A 21 1.35 10.78 -3.16
CA GLU A 21 0.62 12.00 -3.53
C GLU A 21 -0.12 12.61 -2.34
N VAL A 22 -0.85 11.79 -1.57
CA VAL A 22 -1.56 12.22 -0.37
C VAL A 22 -0.62 12.91 0.62
N LEU A 23 0.58 12.34 0.83
CA LEU A 23 1.60 12.96 1.69
C LEU A 23 2.04 14.34 1.16
N LYS A 24 2.31 14.45 -0.15
CA LYS A 24 2.67 15.72 -0.78
C LYS A 24 1.54 16.75 -0.69
N GLU A 25 0.29 16.32 -0.87
CA GLU A 25 -0.87 17.19 -0.70
C GLU A 25 -0.95 17.68 0.75
N LEU A 26 -0.80 16.79 1.74
CA LEU A 26 -0.83 17.15 3.17
C LEU A 26 0.31 18.08 3.61
N GLU A 27 1.45 18.05 2.92
CA GLU A 27 2.59 18.96 3.15
C GLU A 27 2.36 20.37 2.60
N SER A 28 1.31 20.59 1.80
CA SER A 28 1.00 21.90 1.24
C SER A 28 0.32 22.83 2.27
N ASP A 29 0.87 24.04 2.40
CA ASP A 29 0.35 25.08 3.31
C ASP A 29 -1.07 25.57 2.97
N GLU A 30 -1.60 25.23 1.79
CA GLU A 30 -2.90 25.71 1.30
C GLU A 30 -4.04 24.69 1.47
N VAL A 31 -3.80 23.54 2.12
CA VAL A 31 -4.85 22.53 2.30
C VAL A 31 -5.88 22.97 3.36
N PRO A 32 -7.17 23.10 2.98
CA PRO A 32 -8.23 23.37 3.95
C PRO A 32 -8.39 22.21 4.94
N LEU A 33 -8.76 22.51 6.20
CA LEU A 33 -8.88 21.52 7.27
C LEU A 33 -9.73 20.29 6.88
N ASP A 34 -10.90 20.50 6.27
CA ASP A 34 -11.79 19.41 5.85
C ASP A 34 -11.11 18.49 4.81
N LYS A 35 -10.33 19.09 3.90
CA LYS A 35 -9.55 18.33 2.91
C LYS A 35 -8.39 17.59 3.58
N ALA A 36 -7.72 18.19 4.56
CA ALA A 36 -6.65 17.53 5.32
C ALA A 36 -7.16 16.29 6.06
N ILE A 37 -8.35 16.36 6.66
CA ILE A 37 -8.99 15.21 7.31
C ILE A 37 -9.26 14.09 6.30
N ALA A 38 -9.86 14.43 5.16
CA ALA A 38 -10.15 13.45 4.11
C ALA A 38 -8.88 12.79 3.55
N LEU A 39 -7.83 13.58 3.27
CA LEU A 39 -6.54 13.08 2.82
C LEU A 39 -5.88 12.18 3.87
N TYR A 40 -5.98 12.53 5.15
CA TYR A 40 -5.44 11.71 6.23
C TYR A 40 -6.16 10.35 6.33
N GLU A 41 -7.49 10.32 6.26
CA GLU A 41 -8.26 9.08 6.23
C GLU A 41 -7.92 8.22 5.01
N GLU A 42 -7.79 8.84 3.83
CA GLU A 42 -7.34 8.18 2.61
C GLU A 42 -5.95 7.55 2.81
N GLY A 43 -4.99 8.34 3.30
CA GLY A 43 -3.62 7.90 3.56
C GLY A 43 -3.55 6.74 4.56
N MET A 44 -4.34 6.77 5.63
CA MET A 44 -4.44 5.66 6.58
C MET A 44 -4.93 4.37 5.91
N ASN A 45 -5.94 4.46 5.05
CA ASN A 45 -6.47 3.30 4.34
C ASN A 45 -5.45 2.73 3.35
N LEU A 46 -4.80 3.58 2.56
CA LEU A 46 -3.76 3.19 1.61
C LEU A 46 -2.57 2.54 2.31
N SER A 47 -2.11 3.13 3.43
CA SER A 47 -1.03 2.58 4.25
C SER A 47 -1.39 1.17 4.76
N LYS A 48 -2.60 1.00 5.31
CA LYS A 48 -3.09 -0.30 5.79
C LYS A 48 -3.14 -1.34 4.66
N MET A 49 -3.59 -0.95 3.46
CA MET A 49 -3.60 -1.84 2.30
C MET A 49 -2.19 -2.29 1.91
N CYS A 50 -1.24 -1.35 1.85
CA CYS A 50 0.15 -1.64 1.53
C CYS A 50 0.79 -2.57 2.56
N SER A 51 0.65 -2.27 3.85
CA SER A 51 1.18 -3.11 4.94
C SER A 51 0.65 -4.54 4.88
N LYS A 52 -0.66 -4.70 4.67
CA LYS A 52 -1.26 -6.04 4.54
C LYS A 52 -0.65 -6.81 3.36
N LYS A 53 -0.41 -6.13 2.23
CA LYS A 53 0.16 -6.81 1.05
C LYS A 53 1.61 -7.24 1.26
N LEU A 54 2.38 -6.42 1.97
CA LEU A 54 3.75 -6.76 2.37
C LEU A 54 3.76 -7.95 3.33
N GLU A 55 2.88 -7.98 4.33
CA GLU A 55 2.73 -9.12 5.25
C GLU A 55 2.39 -10.43 4.50
N GLU A 56 1.45 -10.38 3.55
CA GLU A 56 1.13 -11.53 2.70
C GLU A 56 2.35 -12.02 1.89
N ALA A 57 3.16 -11.09 1.38
CA ALA A 57 4.36 -11.41 0.62
C ALA A 57 5.44 -12.02 1.52
N GLU A 58 5.67 -11.47 2.70
CA GLU A 58 6.61 -12.00 3.71
C GLU A 58 6.24 -13.43 4.12
N LEU A 59 4.96 -13.69 4.42
CA LEU A 59 4.47 -15.03 4.74
C LEU A 59 4.71 -16.02 3.60
N ARG A 60 4.51 -15.62 2.35
CA ARG A 60 4.80 -16.47 1.18
C ARG A 60 6.30 -16.79 1.09
N ILE A 61 7.17 -15.79 1.29
CA ILE A 61 8.63 -15.98 1.29
C ILE A 61 9.05 -16.94 2.40
N GLU A 62 8.51 -16.77 3.61
CA GLU A 62 8.82 -17.63 4.74
C GLU A 62 8.40 -19.08 4.47
N GLN A 63 7.20 -19.31 3.91
CA GLN A 63 6.72 -20.64 3.56
C GLN A 63 7.61 -21.33 2.52
N VAL A 64 8.07 -20.61 1.50
CA VAL A 64 8.99 -21.14 0.48
C VAL A 64 10.33 -21.47 1.14
N THR A 65 10.89 -20.56 1.93
CA THR A 65 12.17 -20.73 2.61
C THR A 65 12.17 -21.93 3.58
N ARG A 66 11.05 -22.16 4.30
CA ARG A 66 10.90 -23.32 5.18
C ARG A 66 10.83 -24.63 4.41
N LYS A 67 10.22 -24.65 3.22
CA LYS A 67 10.15 -25.83 2.36
C LYS A 67 11.51 -26.21 1.76
N GLU A 68 12.38 -25.25 1.50
CA GLU A 68 13.74 -25.50 0.96
C GLU A 68 14.72 -26.04 2.02
N LYS A 69 14.41 -25.90 3.32
CA LYS A 69 15.25 -26.40 4.42
C LYS A 69 14.86 -27.80 4.92
N GLN A 70 13.86 -28.44 4.31
CA GLN A 70 13.47 -29.84 4.54
C GLN A 70 14.01 -30.71 3.41
#